data_AF-A0A9P0M1L4-F1
#
_entry.id   AF-A0A9P0M1L4-F1
#
_cell.length_a   1.000
_cell.length_b   1.000
_cell.length_c   1.000
_cell.angle_alpha   90.00
_cell.angle_beta   90.00
_cell.angle_gamma   90.00
#
_symmetry.space_group_name_H-M   'P 1'
#
loop_
_entity.id
_entity.type
_entity.pdbx_description
1 polymer ?
#
loop_
_entity_poly.entity_id
_entity_poly.type
_entity_poly.pdbx_seq_one_letter_code
_entity_poly.pdbx_strand_id
1 'polypeptide(L)'
;MISGMNNSGIDIVCYKISKIICCQMDLLIGRSTQLNFLGQNNVEPLLNDLIKHHYEIIRLVEILNDLFSPIALVQCGTSGLAICFVGFQLMVTVESGSPEFVIQAAYFCCLFVQIYFYCWFGQDIMLKSIEISISYYLTDWYNACSSNVRNHLFLIMERTKRPLELRAGGVFPLTLSTLMSILRSSYSYMAVLQRLNKK
;
A
#
# COMPACT_ATOMS: atom_id res chain seq x y z
N MET A 1 7.82 -27.31 -0.15
CA MET A 1 8.86 -26.58 0.61
C MET A 1 9.51 -25.47 -0.23
N ILE A 2 10.02 -25.76 -1.44
CA ILE A 2 10.66 -24.79 -2.35
C ILE A 2 9.74 -23.61 -2.74
N SER A 3 8.45 -23.88 -3.02
CA SER A 3 7.49 -22.83 -3.36
C SER A 3 7.15 -21.89 -2.19
N GLY A 4 7.23 -22.37 -0.94
CA GLY A 4 6.98 -21.55 0.25
C GLY A 4 8.13 -20.61 0.56
N MET A 5 9.37 -21.09 0.44
CA MET A 5 10.58 -20.29 0.65
C MET A 5 10.72 -19.16 -0.39
N ASN A 6 10.36 -19.42 -1.65
CA ASN A 6 10.33 -18.38 -2.68
C ASN A 6 9.27 -17.31 -2.41
N ASN A 7 8.07 -17.70 -1.96
CA ASN A 7 7.01 -16.72 -1.66
C ASN A 7 7.41 -15.82 -0.49
N SER A 8 7.90 -16.41 0.61
CA SER A 8 8.35 -15.66 1.78
C SER A 8 9.56 -14.75 1.47
N GLY A 9 10.46 -15.18 0.57
CA GLY A 9 11.58 -14.36 0.12
C GLY A 9 11.09 -13.12 -0.64
N ILE A 10 10.13 -13.29 -1.55
CA ILE A 10 9.50 -12.19 -2.29
C ILE A 10 8.77 -11.25 -1.33
N ASP A 11 8.00 -11.79 -0.37
CA ASP A 11 7.30 -11.01 0.67
C ASP A 11 8.29 -10.14 1.46
N ILE A 12 9.42 -10.70 1.90
CA ILE A 12 10.44 -9.98 2.67
C ILE A 12 11.09 -8.87 1.83
N VAL A 13 11.39 -9.12 0.56
CA VAL A 13 11.95 -8.11 -0.35
C VAL A 13 10.94 -6.98 -0.56
N CYS A 14 9.68 -7.31 -0.84
CA CYS A 14 8.61 -6.32 -1.03
C CYS A 14 8.38 -5.48 0.24
N TYR A 15 8.40 -6.12 1.42
CA TYR A 15 8.34 -5.44 2.71
C TYR A 15 9.47 -4.43 2.86
N LYS A 16 10.72 -4.86 2.63
CA LYS A 16 11.89 -3.98 2.76
C LYS A 16 11.82 -2.79 1.80
N ILE A 17 11.50 -3.02 0.53
CA ILE A 17 11.39 -1.95 -0.47
C ILE A 17 10.27 -0.97 -0.10
N SER A 18 9.09 -1.47 0.27
CA SER A 18 7.97 -0.62 0.69
C SER A 18 8.35 0.23 1.91
N LYS A 19 9.02 -0.37 2.91
CA LYS A 19 9.50 0.36 4.09
C LYS A 19 10.57 1.39 3.77
N ILE A 20 11.50 1.09 2.85
CA ILE A 20 12.50 2.06 2.38
C ILE A 20 11.79 3.25 1.72
N ILE A 21 10.81 3.00 0.85
CA ILE A 21 10.03 4.05 0.18
C ILE A 21 9.29 4.91 1.20
N CYS A 22 8.56 4.32 2.14
CA CYS A 22 7.85 5.08 3.18
C CYS A 22 8.84 5.93 4.01
N CYS A 23 10.01 5.39 4.35
CA CYS A 23 11.04 6.14 5.05
C CYS A 23 11.58 7.33 4.24
N GLN A 24 11.79 7.16 2.92
CA GLN A 24 12.19 8.26 2.05
C GLN A 24 11.10 9.34 1.94
N MET A 25 9.83 8.94 1.92
CA MET A 25 8.69 9.87 1.97
C MET A 25 8.67 10.66 3.27
N ASP A 26 8.84 10.01 4.42
CA ASP A 26 8.94 10.67 5.73
C ASP A 26 10.12 11.65 5.81
N LEU A 27 11.27 11.25 5.26
CA LEU A 27 12.46 12.09 5.21
C LEU A 27 12.23 13.32 4.30
N LEU A 28 11.52 13.15 3.19
CA LEU A 28 11.12 14.25 2.32
C LEU A 28 10.21 15.24 3.06
N ILE A 29 9.19 14.76 3.78
CA ILE A 29 8.27 15.57 4.61
C ILE A 29 9.02 16.35 5.69
N GLY A 30 9.98 15.70 6.36
CA GLY A 30 10.81 16.34 7.37
C GLY A 30 11.65 17.47 6.78
N ARG A 31 12.24 17.26 5.61
CA ARG A 31 13.07 18.26 4.93
C ARG A 31 12.25 19.39 4.28
N SER A 32 11.04 19.15 3.76
CA SER A 32 10.17 20.21 3.26
C SER A 32 9.76 21.16 4.38
N THR A 33 9.50 20.64 5.58
CA THR A 33 9.19 21.47 6.76
C THR A 33 10.35 22.38 7.15
N GLN A 34 11.60 21.99 6.90
CA GLN A 34 12.78 22.83 7.16
C GLN A 34 12.83 24.08 6.27
N LEU A 35 12.15 24.09 5.11
CA LEU A 35 12.10 25.27 4.24
C LEU A 35 11.56 26.51 4.96
N ASN A 36 10.66 26.33 5.94
CA ASN A 36 10.08 27.43 6.72
C ASN A 36 11.09 28.15 7.63
N PHE A 37 12.20 27.49 7.98
CA PHE A 37 13.17 27.99 8.95
C PHE A 37 14.46 28.50 8.30
N LEU A 38 14.60 28.36 6.98
CA LEU A 38 15.81 28.72 6.24
C LEU A 38 15.76 30.15 5.71
N GLY A 39 16.90 30.85 5.74
CA GLY A 39 17.06 32.14 5.09
C GLY A 39 17.06 32.03 3.56
N GLN A 40 16.62 33.09 2.87
CA GLN A 40 16.40 33.13 1.40
C GLN A 40 17.53 32.51 0.55
N ASN A 41 18.81 32.68 0.94
CA ASN A 41 19.95 32.20 0.18
C ASN A 41 20.09 30.66 0.13
N ASN A 42 19.50 29.95 1.09
CA ASN A 42 19.61 28.48 1.18
C ASN A 42 18.35 27.74 0.69
N VAL A 43 17.29 28.49 0.31
CA VAL A 43 16.00 27.91 -0.10
C VAL A 43 16.10 27.27 -1.49
N GLU A 44 16.73 27.95 -2.46
CA GLU A 44 16.86 27.43 -3.83
C GLU A 44 17.60 26.07 -3.93
N PRO A 45 18.81 25.90 -3.35
CA PRO A 45 19.53 24.63 -3.45
C PRO A 45 18.78 23.50 -2.74
N LEU A 46 18.21 23.75 -1.55
CA LEU A 46 17.44 22.74 -0.84
C LEU A 46 16.17 22.36 -1.61
N LEU A 47 15.46 23.32 -2.19
CA LEU A 47 14.29 23.01 -3.00
C LEU A 47 14.67 22.11 -4.16
N ASN A 48 15.72 22.43 -4.92
CA ASN A 48 16.19 21.60 -6.04
C ASN A 48 16.50 20.16 -5.60
N ASP A 49 17.11 19.98 -4.43
CA ASP A 49 17.37 18.64 -3.87
C ASP A 49 16.08 17.92 -3.45
N LEU A 50 15.10 18.64 -2.90
CA LEU A 50 13.77 18.09 -2.62
C LEU A 50 13.04 17.65 -3.89
N ILE A 51 13.12 18.43 -4.98
CA ILE A 51 12.52 18.06 -6.27
C ILE A 51 13.12 16.76 -6.78
N LYS A 52 14.46 16.68 -6.80
CA LYS A 52 15.18 15.48 -7.25
C LYS A 52 14.82 14.29 -6.38
N HIS A 53 14.77 14.46 -5.07
CA HIS A 53 14.42 13.39 -4.16
C HIS A 53 12.96 12.91 -4.35
N HIS A 54 12.02 13.83 -4.51
CA HIS A 54 10.63 13.50 -4.80
C HIS A 54 10.49 12.75 -6.13
N TYR A 55 11.22 13.16 -7.16
CA TYR A 55 11.25 12.46 -8.45
C TYR A 55 11.78 11.02 -8.33
N GLU A 56 12.87 10.82 -7.58
CA GLU A 56 13.40 9.48 -7.31
C GLU A 56 12.40 8.61 -6.53
N ILE A 57 11.66 9.19 -5.57
CA ILE A 57 10.59 8.47 -4.85
C ILE A 57 9.48 8.03 -5.81
N ILE A 58 9.02 8.92 -6.69
CA ILE A 58 7.99 8.58 -7.70
C ILE A 58 8.49 7.41 -8.55
N ARG A 59 9.73 7.49 -9.06
CA ARG A 59 10.34 6.44 -9.87
C ARG A 59 10.46 5.12 -9.12
N LEU A 60 10.84 5.15 -7.83
CA LEU A 60 10.91 3.95 -6.98
C LEU A 60 9.52 3.31 -6.78
N VAL A 61 8.48 4.13 -6.62
CA VAL A 61 7.10 3.62 -6.52
C VAL A 61 6.62 3.04 -7.84
N GLU A 62 6.95 3.64 -8.98
CA GLU A 62 6.62 3.09 -10.30
C GLU A 62 7.29 1.72 -10.50
N ILE A 63 8.59 1.60 -10.20
CA ILE A 63 9.32 0.33 -10.27
C ILE A 63 8.72 -0.71 -9.31
N LEU A 64 8.38 -0.29 -8.08
CA LEU A 64 7.71 -1.17 -7.12
C LEU A 64 6.37 -1.62 -7.67
N ASN A 65 5.57 -0.71 -8.24
CA ASN A 65 4.27 -1.03 -8.80
C ASN A 65 4.40 -2.03 -9.96
N ASP A 66 5.33 -1.84 -10.90
CA ASP A 66 5.52 -2.75 -12.03
C ASP A 66 5.94 -4.15 -11.58
N LEU A 67 6.79 -4.25 -10.55
CA LEU A 67 7.20 -5.52 -9.97
C LEU A 67 6.05 -6.19 -9.18
N PHE A 68 5.35 -5.39 -8.38
CA PHE A 68 4.38 -5.89 -7.40
C PHE A 68 3.00 -6.15 -8.01
N SER A 69 2.64 -5.43 -9.07
CA SER A 69 1.33 -5.53 -9.72
C SER A 69 0.94 -6.96 -10.12
N PRO A 70 1.78 -7.75 -10.83
CA PRO A 70 1.44 -9.14 -11.17
C PRO A 70 1.49 -10.07 -9.95
N ILE A 71 2.43 -9.85 -9.03
CA ILE A 71 2.59 -10.67 -7.81
C ILE A 71 1.35 -10.52 -6.92
N ALA A 72 0.94 -9.27 -6.66
CA ALA A 72 -0.23 -8.95 -5.87
C ALA A 72 -1.52 -9.49 -6.50
N LEU A 73 -1.65 -9.47 -7.83
CA LEU A 73 -2.80 -10.07 -8.51
C LEU A 73 -2.90 -11.57 -8.24
N VAL A 74 -1.81 -12.31 -8.47
CA VAL A 74 -1.76 -13.77 -8.25
C VAL A 74 -1.96 -14.11 -6.77
N GLN A 75 -1.32 -13.35 -5.88
CA GLN A 75 -1.42 -13.55 -4.44
C GLN A 75 -2.85 -13.29 -3.93
N CYS A 76 -3.45 -12.15 -4.29
CA CYS A 76 -4.83 -11.83 -3.91
C CYS A 76 -5.82 -12.84 -4.49
N GLY A 77 -5.63 -13.29 -5.73
CA GLY A 77 -6.48 -14.30 -6.36
C GLY A 77 -6.40 -15.66 -5.67
N THR A 78 -5.18 -16.18 -5.49
CA THR A 78 -4.96 -17.50 -4.87
C THR A 78 -5.35 -17.52 -3.39
N SER A 79 -4.92 -16.53 -2.61
CA SER A 79 -5.30 -16.43 -1.20
C SER A 79 -6.79 -16.12 -1.03
N GLY A 80 -7.41 -15.32 -1.90
CA GLY A 80 -8.84 -15.06 -1.87
C GLY A 80 -9.68 -16.32 -2.09
N LEU A 81 -9.31 -17.15 -3.08
CA LEU A 81 -9.94 -18.46 -3.30
C LEU A 81 -9.74 -19.39 -2.11
N ALA A 82 -8.51 -19.47 -1.57
CA ALA A 82 -8.20 -20.29 -0.40
C ALA A 82 -9.03 -19.88 0.83
N ILE A 83 -9.17 -18.58 1.09
CA ILE A 83 -10.04 -18.03 2.15
C ILE A 83 -11.50 -18.47 1.94
N CYS A 84 -12.02 -18.43 0.71
CA CYS A 84 -13.39 -18.89 0.42
C CYS A 84 -13.56 -20.39 0.71
N PHE A 85 -12.63 -21.23 0.25
CA PHE A 85 -12.68 -22.68 0.47
C PHE A 85 -12.54 -23.06 1.94
N VAL A 86 -11.52 -22.56 2.62
CA VAL A 86 -11.26 -22.86 4.04
C VAL A 86 -12.37 -22.29 4.91
N GLY A 87 -12.86 -21.08 4.60
CA GLY A 87 -13.99 -20.50 5.31
C GLY A 87 -15.27 -21.34 5.17
N PHE A 88 -15.51 -21.92 4.00
CA PHE A 88 -16.67 -22.78 3.78
C PHE A 88 -16.52 -24.11 4.54
N GLN A 89 -15.32 -24.70 4.50
CA GLN A 89 -14.99 -25.92 5.24
C GLN A 89 -15.18 -25.74 6.75
N LEU A 90 -14.70 -24.62 7.31
CA LEU A 90 -14.90 -24.26 8.71
C LEU A 90 -16.38 -24.12 9.09
N MET A 91 -17.23 -23.69 8.16
CA MET A 91 -18.65 -23.47 8.42
C MET A 91 -19.52 -24.72 8.26
N VAL A 92 -19.12 -25.69 7.43
CA VAL A 92 -19.97 -26.84 7.04
C VAL A 92 -19.48 -28.16 7.63
N THR A 93 -18.17 -28.42 7.61
CA THR A 93 -17.63 -29.76 7.82
C THR A 93 -17.01 -29.99 9.19
N VAL A 94 -16.61 -28.94 9.90
CA VAL A 94 -15.82 -29.08 11.12
C VAL A 94 -16.67 -28.80 12.36
N GLU A 95 -16.74 -29.77 13.26
CA GLU A 95 -17.37 -29.59 14.56
C GLU A 95 -16.61 -28.57 15.41
N SER A 96 -17.37 -27.64 15.99
CA SER A 96 -16.85 -26.57 16.85
C SER A 96 -16.16 -27.17 18.08
N GLY A 97 -14.84 -26.96 18.20
CA GLY A 97 -14.04 -27.40 19.35
C GLY A 97 -13.09 -28.59 19.08
N SER A 98 -13.12 -29.17 17.87
CA SER A 98 -12.14 -30.18 17.46
C SER A 98 -10.73 -29.59 17.26
N PRO A 99 -9.65 -30.37 17.43
CA PRO A 99 -8.29 -29.90 17.11
C PRO A 99 -8.13 -29.54 15.63
N GLU A 100 -8.88 -30.19 14.74
CA GLU A 100 -8.91 -29.87 13.31
C GLU A 100 -9.49 -28.47 13.04
N PHE A 101 -10.51 -28.05 13.79
CA PHE A 101 -11.05 -26.69 13.73
C PHE A 101 -9.98 -25.65 14.05
N VAL A 102 -9.21 -25.87 15.11
CA VAL A 102 -8.17 -24.94 15.55
C VAL A 102 -7.10 -24.78 14.47
N ILE A 103 -6.67 -25.89 13.84
CA ILE A 103 -5.67 -25.86 12.78
C ILE A 103 -6.19 -25.12 11.55
N GLN A 104 -7.43 -25.39 11.11
CA GLN A 104 -8.01 -24.73 9.95
C GLN A 104 -8.29 -23.25 10.19
N ALA A 105 -8.76 -22.89 11.38
CA ALA A 105 -8.96 -21.49 11.77
C ALA A 105 -7.64 -20.72 11.82
N ALA A 106 -6.58 -21.33 12.37
CA ALA A 106 -5.24 -20.74 12.36
C ALA A 106 -4.74 -20.52 10.92
N TYR A 107 -4.91 -21.51 10.05
CA TYR A 107 -4.54 -21.40 8.63
C TYR A 107 -5.31 -20.29 7.91
N PHE A 108 -6.63 -20.19 8.14
CA PHE A 108 -7.47 -19.10 7.63
C PHE A 108 -6.96 -17.72 8.08
N CYS A 109 -6.67 -17.58 9.37
CA CYS A 109 -6.11 -16.35 9.93
C CYS A 109 -4.75 -15.99 9.29
N CYS A 110 -3.88 -16.97 9.07
CA CYS A 110 -2.60 -16.74 8.40
C CYS A 110 -2.78 -16.20 6.97
N LEU A 111 -3.68 -16.81 6.17
CA LEU A 111 -3.97 -16.33 4.82
C LEU A 111 -4.56 -14.91 4.81
N PHE A 112 -5.46 -14.63 5.75
CA PHE A 112 -6.06 -13.32 5.90
C PHE A 112 -5.01 -12.24 6.23
N VAL A 113 -4.14 -12.52 7.21
CA VAL A 113 -3.05 -11.62 7.61
C VAL A 113 -2.11 -11.36 6.44
N GLN A 114 -1.81 -12.37 5.62
CA GLN A 114 -0.96 -12.19 4.43
C GLN A 114 -1.57 -11.17 3.46
N ILE A 115 -2.83 -11.33 3.04
CA ILE A 115 -3.48 -10.36 2.13
C ILE A 115 -3.62 -8.97 2.77
N TYR A 116 -3.91 -8.93 4.08
CA TYR A 116 -4.02 -7.68 4.82
C TYR A 116 -2.72 -6.86 4.73
N PHE A 117 -1.56 -7.49 4.92
CA PHE A 117 -0.27 -6.81 4.80
C PHE A 117 -0.05 -6.21 3.41
N TYR A 118 -0.38 -6.94 2.34
CA TYR A 118 -0.27 -6.45 0.97
C TYR A 118 -1.10 -5.18 0.74
N CYS A 119 -2.35 -5.18 1.21
CA CYS A 119 -3.24 -4.03 1.09
C CYS A 119 -2.82 -2.87 2.01
N TRP A 120 -2.25 -3.18 3.17
CA TRP A 120 -1.70 -2.19 4.09
C TRP A 120 -0.55 -1.41 3.49
N PHE A 121 0.39 -2.07 2.79
CA PHE A 121 1.51 -1.37 2.15
C PHE A 121 1.05 -0.39 1.07
N GLY A 122 0.11 -0.80 0.21
CA GLY A 122 -0.47 0.09 -0.80
C GLY A 122 -1.18 1.29 -0.16
N GLN A 123 -1.93 1.05 0.92
CA GLN A 123 -2.60 2.11 1.68
C GLN A 123 -1.59 3.08 2.33
N ASP A 124 -0.53 2.56 2.96
CA ASP A 124 0.48 3.38 3.65
C ASP A 124 1.20 4.32 2.69
N ILE A 125 1.64 3.81 1.52
CA ILE A 125 2.27 4.60 0.46
C ILE A 125 1.32 5.68 -0.05
N MET A 126 0.04 5.35 -0.26
CA MET A 126 -0.97 6.32 -0.70
C MET A 126 -1.17 7.43 0.34
N LEU A 127 -1.28 7.08 1.62
CA LEU A 127 -1.44 8.06 2.71
C LEU A 127 -0.21 8.97 2.83
N LYS A 128 1.00 8.40 2.76
CA LYS A 128 2.26 9.17 2.80
C LYS A 128 2.40 10.11 1.61
N SER A 129 1.97 9.68 0.43
CA SER A 129 1.93 10.55 -0.75
C SER A 129 1.02 11.77 -0.56
N ILE A 130 -0.13 11.59 0.10
CA ILE A 130 -1.04 12.69 0.44
C ILE A 130 -0.40 13.63 1.47
N GLU A 131 0.26 13.06 2.48
CA GLU A 131 0.98 13.82 3.52
C GLU A 131 2.09 14.72 2.92
N ILE A 132 2.85 14.21 1.93
CA ILE A 132 3.83 15.02 1.18
C ILE A 132 3.16 16.23 0.53
N SER A 133 2.01 16.04 -0.13
CA SER A 133 1.27 17.13 -0.77
C SER A 133 0.86 18.21 0.23
N ILE A 134 0.43 17.80 1.43
CA ILE A 134 0.04 18.71 2.52
C ILE A 134 1.27 19.45 3.05
N SER A 135 2.40 18.77 3.22
CA SER A 135 3.64 19.38 3.71
C SER A 135 4.15 20.49 2.80
N TYR A 136 4.14 20.28 1.48
CA TYR A 136 4.49 21.34 0.52
C TYR A 136 3.52 22.53 0.59
N TYR A 137 2.22 22.27 0.75
CA TYR A 137 1.22 23.32 0.88
C TYR A 137 1.40 24.18 2.15
N LEU A 138 1.78 23.55 3.26
CA LEU A 138 2.04 24.22 4.55
C LEU A 138 3.38 24.97 4.61
N THR A 139 4.19 24.89 3.56
CA THR A 139 5.44 25.65 3.48
C THR A 139 5.12 27.15 3.27
N ASP A 140 5.93 28.07 3.78
CA ASP A 140 5.72 29.53 3.69
C ASP A 140 6.14 30.09 2.32
N TRP A 141 5.74 29.38 1.26
CA TRP A 141 6.22 29.55 -0.10
C TRP A 141 5.84 30.87 -0.76
N TYR A 142 4.80 31.52 -0.25
CA TYR A 142 4.32 32.83 -0.70
C TYR A 142 5.28 33.96 -0.32
N ASN A 143 5.92 33.83 0.85
CA ASN A 143 6.73 34.90 1.45
C ASN A 143 8.24 34.63 1.36
N ALA A 144 8.65 33.36 1.40
CA ALA A 144 10.06 32.97 1.54
C ALA A 144 10.82 32.80 0.20
N CYS A 145 10.14 32.78 -0.94
CA CYS A 145 10.68 32.23 -2.19
C CYS A 145 10.85 33.26 -3.31
N SER A 146 11.92 33.11 -4.11
CA SER A 146 12.08 33.80 -5.39
C SER A 146 10.98 33.38 -6.39
N SER A 147 10.77 34.15 -7.45
CA SER A 147 9.79 33.83 -8.51
C SER A 147 10.01 32.43 -9.13
N ASN A 148 11.28 32.03 -9.30
CA ASN A 148 11.64 30.71 -9.85
C ASN A 148 11.32 29.56 -8.89
N VAL A 149 11.68 29.71 -7.61
CA VAL A 149 11.38 28.73 -6.55
C VAL A 149 9.88 28.54 -6.41
N ARG A 150 9.10 29.63 -6.50
CA ARG A 150 7.65 29.58 -6.44
C ARG A 150 7.06 28.74 -7.59
N ASN A 151 7.53 28.95 -8.82
CA ASN A 151 7.06 28.19 -9.99
C ASN A 151 7.37 26.69 -9.86
N HIS A 152 8.57 26.34 -9.40
CA HIS A 152 8.94 24.94 -9.18
C HIS A 152 8.09 24.27 -8.09
N LEU A 153 7.84 24.97 -6.99
CA LEU A 153 7.02 24.44 -5.91
C LEU A 153 5.56 24.25 -6.34
N PHE A 154 5.00 25.20 -7.10
CA PHE A 154 3.68 25.04 -7.70
C PHE A 154 3.58 23.81 -8.58
N LEU A 155 4.59 23.54 -9.40
CA LEU A 155 4.62 22.37 -10.27
C LEU A 155 4.63 21.07 -9.44
N ILE A 156 5.39 21.02 -8.35
CA ILE A 156 5.40 19.87 -7.44
C ILE A 156 4.05 19.69 -6.76
N MET A 157 3.46 20.76 -6.22
CA MET A 157 2.14 20.68 -5.60
C MET A 157 1.08 20.17 -6.57
N GLU A 158 1.13 20.60 -7.84
CA GLU A 158 0.22 20.09 -8.87
C GLU A 158 0.46 18.60 -9.15
N ARG A 159 1.71 18.15 -9.13
CA ARG A 159 2.05 16.72 -9.31
C ARG A 159 1.64 15.87 -8.11
N THR A 160 1.76 16.38 -6.88
CA THR A 160 1.45 15.63 -5.65
C THR A 160 -0.05 15.49 -5.40
N LYS A 161 -0.90 16.27 -6.08
CA LYS A 161 -2.36 16.05 -6.11
C LYS A 161 -2.76 14.69 -6.65
N ARG A 162 -1.91 14.05 -7.46
CA ARG A 162 -2.10 12.66 -7.88
C ARG A 162 -1.38 11.75 -6.89
N PRO A 163 -2.10 11.08 -5.98
CA PRO A 163 -1.47 10.23 -4.99
C PRO A 163 -0.76 9.05 -5.68
N LEU A 164 0.34 8.63 -5.09
CA LEU A 164 1.06 7.43 -5.49
C LEU A 164 0.26 6.20 -5.03
N GLU A 165 -0.38 5.52 -5.99
CA GLU A 165 -1.21 4.34 -5.74
C GLU A 165 -0.54 3.08 -6.29
N LEU A 166 -0.45 2.03 -5.47
CA LEU A 166 -0.09 0.69 -5.96
C LEU A 166 -1.34 -0.01 -6.50
N ARG A 167 -1.25 -0.61 -7.69
CA ARG A 167 -2.36 -1.28 -8.38
C ARG A 167 -2.02 -2.71 -8.73
N ALA A 168 -2.83 -3.67 -8.28
CA ALA A 168 -2.77 -5.07 -8.67
C ALA A 168 -3.31 -5.27 -10.10
N GLY A 169 -2.49 -5.90 -10.96
CA GLY A 169 -2.74 -6.08 -12.39
C GLY A 169 -3.06 -4.80 -13.18
N GLY A 170 -2.70 -3.62 -12.66
CA GLY A 170 -3.05 -2.31 -13.24
C GLY A 170 -4.51 -1.87 -13.05
N VAL A 171 -5.38 -2.73 -12.51
CA VAL A 171 -6.84 -2.51 -12.45
C VAL A 171 -7.31 -2.21 -11.04
N PHE A 172 -6.82 -2.94 -10.03
CA PHE A 172 -7.34 -2.86 -8.66
C PHE A 172 -6.36 -2.10 -7.75
N PRO A 173 -6.75 -0.96 -7.16
CA PRO A 173 -5.90 -0.27 -6.19
C PRO A 173 -5.73 -1.15 -4.94
N LEU A 174 -4.50 -1.34 -4.49
CA LEU A 174 -4.18 -2.12 -3.29
C LEU A 174 -4.50 -1.31 -2.04
N THR A 175 -5.78 -1.32 -1.64
CA THR A 175 -6.27 -0.59 -0.47
C THR A 175 -7.01 -1.53 0.48
N LEU A 176 -7.17 -1.10 1.73
CA LEU A 176 -8.02 -1.85 2.67
C LEU A 176 -9.49 -1.89 2.21
N SER A 177 -9.94 -0.83 1.52
CA SER A 177 -11.31 -0.74 0.99
C SER A 177 -11.61 -1.82 -0.06
N THR A 178 -10.67 -2.07 -0.97
CA THR A 178 -10.79 -3.14 -1.96
C THR A 178 -10.78 -4.51 -1.30
N LEU A 179 -9.91 -4.74 -0.31
CA LEU A 179 -9.89 -5.99 0.45
C LEU A 179 -11.24 -6.25 1.14
N MET A 180 -11.79 -5.26 1.83
CA MET A 180 -13.11 -5.38 2.48
C MET A 180 -14.24 -5.65 1.49
N SER A 181 -14.17 -5.05 0.30
CA SER A 181 -15.15 -5.29 -0.76
C SER A 181 -15.09 -6.74 -1.29
N ILE A 182 -13.88 -7.29 -1.45
CA ILE A 182 -13.67 -8.69 -1.84
C ILE A 182 -14.23 -9.62 -0.74
N LEU A 183 -13.84 -9.40 0.51
CA LEU A 183 -14.28 -10.22 1.65
C LEU A 183 -15.82 -10.22 1.82
N ARG A 184 -16.45 -9.05 1.69
CA ARG A 184 -17.90 -8.91 1.77
C ARG A 184 -18.61 -9.68 0.66
N SER A 185 -18.05 -9.65 -0.54
CA SER A 185 -18.57 -10.39 -1.69
C SER A 185 -18.43 -11.90 -1.44
N SER A 186 -17.24 -12.36 -1.03
CA SER A 186 -16.98 -13.76 -0.67
C SER A 186 -17.92 -14.26 0.41
N TYR A 187 -18.10 -13.53 1.50
CA TYR A 187 -19.02 -13.90 2.58
C TYR A 187 -20.47 -14.01 2.08
N SER A 188 -20.91 -13.08 1.21
CA SER A 188 -22.24 -13.13 0.62
C SER A 188 -22.44 -14.39 -0.22
N TYR A 189 -21.46 -14.76 -1.06
CA TYR A 189 -21.50 -16.02 -1.81
C TYR A 189 -21.53 -17.25 -0.89
N MET A 190 -20.71 -17.26 0.16
CA MET A 190 -20.70 -18.34 1.15
C MET A 190 -22.04 -18.49 1.85
N ALA A 191 -22.66 -17.38 2.27
CA ALA A 191 -23.96 -17.38 2.92
C ALA A 191 -25.06 -17.93 2.00
N VAL A 192 -25.01 -17.64 0.70
CA VAL A 192 -25.92 -18.23 -0.30
C VAL A 192 -25.69 -19.74 -0.43
N LEU A 193 -24.44 -20.18 -0.58
CA LEU A 193 -24.09 -21.60 -0.69
C LEU A 193 -24.53 -22.39 0.55
N GLN A 194 -24.38 -21.83 1.75
CA GLN A 194 -24.88 -22.46 2.98
C GLN A 194 -26.39 -22.63 2.97
N ARG A 195 -27.14 -21.62 2.51
CA ARG A 195 -28.61 -21.71 2.41
C ARG A 195 -29.04 -22.78 1.43
N LEU A 196 -28.28 -22.99 0.34
CA LEU A 196 -28.54 -24.06 -0.62
C LEU A 196 -28.20 -25.45 -0.07
N ASN A 197 -27.13 -25.58 0.71
CA ASN A 197 -26.70 -26.86 1.31
C ASN A 197 -27.56 -27.30 2.51
N LYS A 198 -28.29 -26.39 3.16
CA LYS A 198 -29.23 -26.71 4.25
C LYS A 198 -30.61 -27.20 3.74
N LYS A 199 -30.77 -27.45 2.44
CA LYS A 199 -32.00 -27.88 1.79
C LYS A 199 -31.82 -29.29 1.24
#